data_AF-F0SWZ5-F1
#
_entry.id   AF-F0SWZ5-F1
#
_cell.length_a   1.000
_cell.length_b   1.000
_cell.length_c   1.000
_cell.angle_alpha   90.00
_cell.angle_beta   90.00
_cell.angle_gamma   90.00
#
_symmetry.space_group_name_H-M   'P 1'
#
loop_
_entity.id
_entity.type
_entity.pdbx_description
1 polymer ?
#
loop_
_entity_poly.entity_id
_entity_poly.type
_entity_poly.pdbx_seq_one_letter_code
_entity_poly.pdbx_strand_id
1 'polypeptide(L)'
;MEHWQVKRPLYPLSCLAASLVILFGGLILSKEPLFALYLTALCLLYLPFGYGGVLARVLPLVVLLGALTGGLTGLVNTSVLSGLLTAGRIVLLGLSALTLLALPPIQLTRCLTQLHVPRILTLGMLVTVRFVPVLLLESRRVLEAMRTRGVSAVAFRPAAFYRAFFIPLLMRIINIADILSLSLETRGFDLNDKKATVWRPVCFTVRDALFPVAVTALTLAAFIVHRYFGGWPGSAI
;
A
#
# COMPACT_ATOMS: atom_id res chain seq x y z
N MET A 1 3.60 -12.64 -3.00
CA MET A 1 3.60 -11.17 -3.02
C MET A 1 4.67 -10.57 -3.95
N GLU A 2 5.52 -11.38 -4.59
CA GLU A 2 6.60 -10.88 -5.46
C GLU A 2 6.13 -10.39 -6.84
N HIS A 3 4.94 -10.77 -7.29
CA HIS A 3 4.44 -10.41 -8.62
C HIS A 3 4.04 -8.94 -8.78
N TRP A 4 3.85 -8.20 -7.68
CA TRP A 4 3.48 -6.76 -7.70
C TRP A 4 4.67 -5.81 -7.58
N GLN A 5 5.90 -6.33 -7.44
CA GLN A 5 7.06 -5.51 -7.15
C GLN A 5 7.67 -4.95 -8.43
N VAL A 6 7.80 -3.62 -8.47
CA VAL A 6 8.49 -2.92 -9.57
C VAL A 6 9.99 -3.25 -9.51
N LYS A 7 10.61 -3.54 -10.66
CA LYS A 7 12.05 -3.90 -10.74
C LYS A 7 12.99 -2.80 -10.21
N ARG A 8 12.52 -1.54 -10.19
CA ARG A 8 13.21 -0.37 -9.65
C ARG A 8 12.20 0.49 -8.88
N PRO A 9 11.88 0.12 -7.63
CA PRO A 9 10.95 0.89 -6.80
C PRO A 9 11.58 2.23 -6.43
N LEU A 10 10.77 3.28 -6.40
CA LEU A 10 11.20 4.61 -5.96
C LEU A 10 11.46 4.63 -4.45
N TYR A 11 12.11 5.70 -3.98
CA TYR A 11 12.37 5.92 -2.56
C TYR A 11 11.07 5.86 -1.72
N PRO A 12 11.01 5.06 -0.64
CA PRO A 12 9.80 4.86 0.16
C PRO A 12 9.09 6.13 0.61
N LEU A 13 9.84 7.12 1.10
CA LEU A 13 9.26 8.38 1.58
C LEU A 13 8.72 9.23 0.44
N SER A 14 9.33 9.18 -0.75
CA SER A 14 8.82 9.94 -1.90
C SER A 14 7.53 9.33 -2.44
N CYS A 15 7.39 8.00 -2.41
CA CYS A 15 6.12 7.33 -2.68
C CYS A 15 5.03 7.73 -1.68
N LEU A 16 5.34 7.75 -0.38
CA LEU A 16 4.39 8.18 0.67
C LEU A 16 3.99 9.65 0.52
N ALA A 17 4.96 10.53 0.24
CA ALA A 17 4.66 11.94 0.00
C ALA A 17 3.78 12.13 -1.25
N ALA A 18 4.12 11.47 -2.36
CA ALA A 18 3.34 11.53 -3.59
C ALA A 18 1.92 10.98 -3.41
N SER A 19 1.75 9.89 -2.65
CA SER A 19 0.43 9.31 -2.40
C SER A 19 -0.49 10.26 -1.63
N LEU A 20 0.05 10.96 -0.62
CA LEU A 20 -0.68 11.96 0.15
C LEU A 20 -1.05 13.16 -0.73
N VAL A 21 -0.12 13.66 -1.54
CA VAL A 21 -0.38 14.76 -2.48
C VAL A 21 -1.48 14.40 -3.49
N ILE A 22 -1.44 13.18 -4.05
CA ILE A 22 -2.47 12.70 -4.98
C ILE A 22 -3.83 12.61 -4.29
N LEU A 23 -3.87 12.04 -3.08
CA LEU A 23 -5.09 11.86 -2.32
C LEU A 23 -5.74 13.20 -1.95
N PHE A 24 -4.98 14.10 -1.33
CA PHE A 24 -5.51 15.40 -0.92
C PHE A 24 -5.80 16.32 -2.11
N GLY A 25 -4.88 16.39 -3.07
CA GLY A 25 -5.04 17.21 -4.27
C GLY A 25 -6.23 16.76 -5.13
N GLY A 26 -6.39 15.45 -5.31
CA GLY A 26 -7.54 14.91 -6.05
C GLY A 26 -8.87 15.06 -5.32
N LEU A 27 -8.87 15.00 -3.98
CA LEU A 27 -10.10 15.19 -3.20
C LEU A 27 -10.63 16.63 -3.28
N ILE A 28 -9.73 17.62 -3.25
CA ILE A 28 -10.08 19.04 -3.42
C ILE A 28 -10.70 19.29 -4.80
N LEU A 29 -10.13 18.68 -5.85
CA LEU A 29 -10.57 18.86 -7.22
C LEU A 29 -11.83 18.05 -7.60
N SER A 30 -12.31 17.19 -6.70
CA SER A 30 -13.32 16.16 -7.01
C SER A 30 -14.71 16.69 -7.38
N LYS A 31 -14.99 17.98 -7.17
CA LYS A 31 -16.32 18.57 -7.45
C LYS A 31 -16.51 18.98 -8.91
N GLU A 32 -15.42 19.04 -9.69
CA GLU A 32 -15.42 19.63 -11.02
C GLU A 32 -15.37 18.58 -12.13
N PRO A 33 -15.91 18.88 -13.33
CA PRO A 33 -15.76 18.01 -14.51
C PRO A 33 -14.29 17.87 -14.95
N LEU A 34 -13.43 18.85 -14.62
CA LEU A 34 -11.99 18.82 -14.88
C LEU A 34 -11.26 17.68 -14.13
N PHE A 35 -11.91 17.07 -13.14
CA PHE A 35 -11.37 15.95 -12.38
C PHE A 35 -11.03 14.73 -13.25
N ALA A 36 -11.81 14.48 -14.31
CA ALA A 36 -11.53 13.37 -15.24
C ALA A 36 -10.19 13.57 -15.99
N LEU A 37 -9.87 14.82 -16.39
CA LEU A 37 -8.60 15.16 -17.02
C LEU A 37 -7.42 15.02 -16.05
N TYR A 38 -7.62 15.37 -14.78
CA TYR A 38 -6.60 15.16 -13.75
C TYR A 38 -6.30 13.66 -13.53
N LEU A 39 -7.33 12.82 -13.49
CA LEU A 39 -7.20 11.35 -13.38
C LEU A 39 -6.45 10.75 -14.57
N THR A 40 -6.78 11.16 -15.80
CA THR A 40 -6.07 10.67 -17.00
C THR A 40 -4.63 11.16 -17.03
N ALA A 41 -4.36 12.40 -16.66
CA ALA A 41 -3.00 12.94 -16.55
C ALA A 41 -2.16 12.20 -15.50
N LEU A 42 -2.74 11.84 -14.35
CA LEU A 42 -2.08 10.99 -13.36
C LEU A 42 -1.74 9.61 -13.92
N CYS A 43 -2.68 8.95 -14.61
CA CYS A 43 -2.43 7.66 -15.26
C CYS A 43 -1.27 7.74 -16.27
N LEU A 44 -1.22 8.81 -17.08
CA LEU A 44 -0.13 9.04 -18.01
C LEU A 44 1.21 9.28 -17.29
N LEU A 45 1.20 10.00 -16.18
CA LEU A 45 2.40 10.26 -15.38
C LEU A 45 3.00 8.98 -14.79
N TYR A 46 2.21 7.95 -14.49
CA TYR A 46 2.72 6.67 -13.97
C TYR A 46 3.50 5.83 -14.98
N LEU A 47 3.27 6.02 -16.29
CA LEU A 47 3.92 5.27 -17.37
C LEU A 47 5.44 5.48 -17.45
N PRO A 48 5.97 6.72 -17.56
CA PRO A 48 7.41 6.96 -17.68
C PRO A 48 8.20 6.52 -16.44
N PHE A 49 7.57 6.50 -15.27
CA PHE A 49 8.18 6.02 -14.03
C PHE A 49 8.09 4.50 -13.86
N GLY A 50 7.71 3.74 -14.89
CA GLY A 50 7.76 2.26 -14.85
C GLY A 50 6.71 1.61 -13.95
N TYR A 51 5.72 2.37 -13.47
CA TYR A 51 4.56 1.85 -12.73
C TYR A 51 3.46 1.33 -13.66
N GLY A 52 3.63 1.44 -14.99
CA GLY A 52 2.64 1.02 -15.99
C GLY A 52 2.20 -0.44 -15.86
N GLY A 53 3.10 -1.36 -15.49
CA GLY A 53 2.74 -2.78 -15.30
C GLY A 53 1.86 -3.03 -14.07
N VAL A 54 2.06 -2.27 -12.98
CA VAL A 54 1.20 -2.33 -11.79
C VAL A 54 -0.13 -1.62 -12.08
N LEU A 55 -0.06 -0.46 -12.75
CA LEU A 55 -1.23 0.29 -13.18
C LEU A 55 -2.15 -0.56 -14.05
N ALA A 56 -1.64 -1.21 -15.09
CA ALA A 56 -2.45 -2.03 -16.00
C ALA A 56 -3.20 -3.18 -15.29
N ARG A 57 -2.67 -3.68 -14.17
CA ARG A 57 -3.33 -4.74 -13.38
C ARG A 57 -4.32 -4.19 -12.36
N VAL A 58 -4.04 -3.04 -11.74
CA VAL A 58 -4.89 -2.42 -10.72
C VAL A 58 -6.04 -1.62 -11.35
N LEU A 59 -5.79 -0.97 -12.49
CA LEU A 59 -6.75 -0.12 -13.20
C LEU A 59 -8.10 -0.82 -13.50
N PRO A 60 -8.17 -2.04 -14.08
CA PRO A 60 -9.45 -2.66 -14.37
C PRO A 60 -10.27 -2.95 -13.10
N LEU A 61 -9.62 -3.37 -12.01
CA LEU A 61 -10.29 -3.60 -10.73
C LEU A 61 -10.85 -2.31 -10.15
N VAL A 62 -10.05 -1.25 -10.16
CA VAL A 62 -10.41 0.05 -9.58
C VAL A 62 -11.50 0.75 -10.41
N VAL A 63 -11.43 0.65 -11.74
CA VAL A 63 -12.47 1.17 -12.64
C VAL A 63 -13.77 0.38 -12.50
N LEU A 64 -13.71 -0.94 -12.34
CA LEU A 64 -14.90 -1.77 -12.08
C LEU A 64 -15.59 -1.37 -10.78
N LEU A 65 -14.82 -1.23 -9.69
CA LEU A 65 -15.35 -0.78 -8.39
C LEU A 65 -15.90 0.66 -8.47
N GLY A 66 -15.19 1.55 -9.16
CA GLY A 66 -15.66 2.91 -9.42
C GLY A 66 -16.98 2.93 -10.20
N ALA A 67 -17.08 2.18 -11.30
CA ALA A 67 -18.29 2.07 -12.10
C ALA A 67 -19.47 1.49 -11.31
N LEU A 68 -19.23 0.50 -10.46
CA LEU A 68 -20.26 -0.08 -9.59
C LEU A 68 -20.82 0.97 -8.63
N THR A 69 -19.96 1.72 -7.94
CA THR A 69 -20.40 2.78 -7.01
C THR A 69 -20.99 4.00 -7.69
N GLY A 70 -20.46 4.40 -8.84
CA GLY A 70 -21.01 5.49 -9.65
C GLY A 70 -22.38 5.14 -10.23
N GLY A 71 -22.55 3.90 -10.69
CA GLY A 71 -23.83 3.38 -11.15
C GLY A 71 -24.88 3.37 -10.04
N LEU A 72 -24.53 2.88 -8.85
CA LEU A 72 -25.41 2.93 -7.68
C LEU A 72 -25.79 4.38 -7.31
N THR A 73 -24.82 5.29 -7.33
CA THR A 73 -25.07 6.71 -7.03
C THR A 73 -25.96 7.36 -8.09
N GLY A 74 -25.78 7.02 -9.38
CA GLY A 74 -26.59 7.53 -10.48
C GLY A 74 -28.04 7.06 -10.42
N LEU A 75 -28.27 5.81 -9.99
CA LEU A 75 -29.62 5.26 -9.77
C LEU A 75 -30.34 5.96 -8.62
N VAL A 76 -29.62 6.32 -7.55
CA VAL A 76 -30.20 6.97 -6.36
C VAL A 76 -30.45 8.46 -6.60
N ASN A 77 -29.50 9.18 -7.20
CA ASN A 77 -29.51 10.64 -7.26
C ASN A 77 -30.06 11.21 -8.58
N THR A 78 -30.53 10.36 -9.51
CA THR A 78 -31.03 10.68 -10.88
C THR A 78 -30.10 11.50 -11.78
N SER A 79 -28.95 11.94 -11.27
CA SER A 79 -27.96 12.77 -11.95
C SER A 79 -26.73 11.95 -12.32
N VAL A 80 -26.56 11.74 -13.64
CA VAL A 80 -25.44 10.97 -14.20
C VAL A 80 -24.09 11.59 -13.84
N LEU A 81 -24.01 12.92 -13.76
CA LEU A 81 -22.79 13.66 -13.46
C LEU A 81 -22.28 13.38 -12.02
N SER A 82 -23.18 13.33 -11.04
CA SER A 82 -22.83 13.00 -9.65
C SER A 82 -22.28 11.57 -9.52
N GLY A 83 -22.87 10.62 -10.26
CA GLY A 83 -22.39 9.24 -10.31
C GLY A 83 -21.01 9.10 -10.97
N LEU A 84 -20.73 9.86 -12.02
CA LEU A 84 -19.42 9.86 -12.67
C LEU A 84 -18.33 10.43 -11.75
N LEU A 85 -18.65 11.49 -10.99
CA LEU A 85 -17.73 12.09 -10.02
C LEU A 85 -17.43 11.13 -8.86
N THR A 86 -18.42 10.41 -8.33
CA THR A 86 -18.19 9.40 -7.28
C THR A 86 -17.38 8.21 -7.79
N ALA A 87 -17.62 7.75 -9.02
CA ALA A 87 -16.78 6.74 -9.66
C ALA A 87 -15.32 7.19 -9.74
N GLY A 88 -15.08 8.44 -10.16
CA GLY A 88 -13.74 9.01 -10.22
C GLY A 88 -13.03 9.08 -8.86
N ARG A 89 -13.75 9.28 -7.74
CA ARG A 89 -13.15 9.27 -6.39
C ARG A 89 -12.59 7.90 -6.04
N ILE A 90 -13.28 6.83 -6.39
CA ILE A 90 -12.77 5.47 -6.16
C ILE A 90 -11.53 5.22 -7.02
N VAL A 91 -11.53 5.72 -8.25
CA VAL A 91 -10.35 5.65 -9.12
C VAL A 91 -9.17 6.40 -8.52
N LEU A 92 -9.40 7.60 -8.00
CA LEU A 92 -8.39 8.38 -7.30
C LEU A 92 -7.81 7.63 -6.08
N LEU A 93 -8.68 7.05 -5.24
CA LEU A 93 -8.24 6.28 -4.08
C LEU A 93 -7.37 5.09 -4.50
N GLY A 94 -7.78 4.35 -5.52
CA GLY A 94 -6.99 3.26 -6.08
C GLY A 94 -5.63 3.70 -6.63
N LEU A 95 -5.58 4.83 -7.33
CA LEU A 95 -4.33 5.41 -7.86
C LEU A 95 -3.41 5.91 -6.73
N SER A 96 -3.95 6.48 -5.65
CA SER A 96 -3.14 6.87 -4.50
C SER A 96 -2.53 5.64 -3.81
N ALA A 97 -3.32 4.57 -3.63
CA ALA A 97 -2.87 3.32 -3.01
C ALA A 97 -1.86 2.55 -3.87
N LEU A 98 -1.90 2.71 -5.21
CA LEU A 98 -0.97 2.06 -6.14
C LEU A 98 0.49 2.32 -5.80
N THR A 99 0.83 3.56 -5.45
CA THR A 99 2.21 3.94 -5.07
C THR A 99 2.72 3.19 -3.85
N LEU A 100 1.85 2.91 -2.88
CA LEU A 100 2.15 2.14 -1.67
C LEU A 100 2.24 0.65 -1.97
N LEU A 101 1.30 0.11 -2.76
CA LEU A 101 1.25 -1.32 -3.12
C LEU A 101 2.47 -1.76 -3.94
N ALA A 102 2.98 -0.86 -4.77
CA ALA A 102 4.17 -1.11 -5.59
C ALA A 102 5.48 -1.08 -4.78
N LEU A 103 5.46 -0.56 -3.54
CA LEU A 103 6.63 -0.48 -2.67
C LEU A 103 6.84 -1.79 -1.91
N PRO A 104 8.03 -2.42 -1.98
CA PRO A 104 8.31 -3.58 -1.16
C PRO A 104 8.49 -3.15 0.32
N PRO A 105 7.83 -3.81 1.28
CA PRO A 105 7.81 -3.40 2.68
C PRO A 105 9.21 -3.40 3.32
N ILE A 106 10.12 -4.25 2.83
CA ILE A 106 11.51 -4.31 3.29
C ILE A 106 12.32 -3.04 2.98
N GLN A 107 11.95 -2.28 1.94
CA GLN A 107 12.63 -1.02 1.63
C GLN A 107 12.15 0.10 2.55
N LEU A 108 10.86 0.10 2.90
CA LEU A 108 10.32 1.03 3.90
C LEU A 108 11.02 0.85 5.24
N THR A 109 11.16 -0.40 5.72
CA THR A 109 11.84 -0.66 6.99
C THR A 109 13.30 -0.21 6.98
N ARG A 110 14.04 -0.45 5.88
CA ARG A 110 15.42 0.04 5.71
C ARG A 110 15.52 1.56 5.71
N CYS A 111 14.59 2.23 5.04
CA CYS A 111 14.53 3.68 5.02
C CYS A 111 14.27 4.26 6.42
N LEU A 112 13.34 3.68 7.19
CA LEU A 112 13.10 4.10 8.58
C LEU A 112 14.33 3.88 9.48
N THR A 113 15.09 2.81 9.26
CA THR A 113 16.37 2.60 9.97
C THR A 113 17.41 3.67 9.65
N GLN A 114 17.46 4.17 8.40
CA GLN A 114 18.34 5.27 8.02
C GLN A 114 17.90 6.62 8.62
N LEU A 115 16.60 6.79 8.87
CA LEU A 115 16.02 7.98 9.52
C LEU A 115 16.20 8.00 11.05
N HIS A 116 17.00 7.08 11.62
CA HIS A 116 17.25 6.99 13.07
C HIS A 116 15.99 6.75 13.92
N VAL A 117 14.96 6.11 13.35
CA VAL A 117 13.82 5.58 14.13
C VAL A 117 14.34 4.57 15.18
N PRO A 118 13.79 4.54 16.40
CA PRO A 118 14.28 3.67 17.48
C PRO A 118 14.35 2.21 17.02
N ARG A 119 15.47 1.57 17.36
CA ARG A 119 15.82 0.22 16.86
C ARG A 119 14.79 -0.85 17.17
N ILE A 120 14.09 -0.72 18.29
CA ILE A 120 13.05 -1.66 18.69
C ILE A 120 11.91 -1.71 17.65
N LEU A 121 11.55 -0.55 17.07
CA LEU A 121 10.52 -0.46 16.04
C LEU A 121 11.02 -1.02 14.71
N THR A 122 12.22 -0.63 14.30
CA THR A 122 12.77 -1.05 12.99
C THR A 122 13.08 -2.54 12.97
N LEU A 123 13.63 -3.10 14.05
CA LEU A 123 13.81 -4.55 14.23
C LEU A 123 12.46 -5.26 14.19
N GLY A 124 11.48 -4.81 14.98
CA GLY A 124 10.14 -5.39 15.03
C GLY A 124 9.52 -5.49 13.65
N MET A 125 9.52 -4.39 12.88
CA MET A 125 9.00 -4.39 11.51
C MET A 125 9.77 -5.35 10.59
N LEU A 126 11.10 -5.44 10.71
CA LEU A 126 11.93 -6.30 9.87
C LEU A 126 11.69 -7.78 10.17
N VAL A 127 11.55 -8.12 11.45
CA VAL A 127 11.14 -9.46 11.91
C VAL A 127 9.74 -9.76 11.41
N THR A 128 8.75 -8.88 11.57
CA THR A 128 7.37 -9.10 11.10
C THR A 128 7.33 -9.35 9.59
N VAL A 129 8.00 -8.52 8.78
CA VAL A 129 8.03 -8.68 7.31
C VAL A 129 8.61 -10.03 6.89
N ARG A 130 9.61 -10.54 7.63
CA ARG A 130 10.21 -11.87 7.36
C ARG A 130 9.40 -13.02 7.96
N PHE A 131 8.73 -12.79 9.07
CA PHE A 131 8.02 -13.81 9.82
C PHE A 131 6.64 -14.12 9.21
N VAL A 132 5.96 -13.14 8.62
CA VAL A 132 4.65 -13.37 7.96
C VAL A 132 4.68 -14.51 6.93
N PRO A 133 5.65 -14.57 5.99
CA PRO A 133 5.79 -15.71 5.08
C PRO A 133 6.02 -17.04 5.81
N VAL A 134 6.84 -17.05 6.86
CA VAL A 134 7.12 -18.25 7.67
C VAL A 134 5.85 -18.73 8.37
N LEU A 135 5.11 -17.81 9.00
CA LEU A 135 3.85 -18.10 9.68
C LEU A 135 2.81 -18.68 8.73
N LEU A 136 2.71 -18.15 7.50
CA LEU A 136 1.82 -18.70 6.47
C LEU A 136 2.18 -20.13 6.04
N LEU A 137 3.48 -20.45 6.00
CA LEU A 137 3.94 -21.81 5.70
C LEU A 137 3.65 -22.77 6.86
N GLU A 138 3.93 -22.34 8.09
CA GLU A 138 3.62 -23.13 9.29
C GLU A 138 2.11 -23.34 9.44
N SER A 139 1.29 -22.33 9.19
CA SER A 139 -0.17 -22.47 9.23
C SER A 139 -0.67 -23.49 8.19
N ARG A 140 -0.07 -23.53 7.00
CA ARG A 140 -0.40 -24.52 5.97
C ARG A 140 0.01 -25.94 6.39
N ARG A 141 1.20 -26.11 6.96
CA ARG A 141 1.68 -27.41 7.47
C ARG A 141 0.78 -27.95 8.57
N VAL A 142 0.37 -27.10 9.52
CA VAL A 142 -0.56 -27.49 10.59
C VAL A 142 -1.91 -27.86 9.98
N LEU A 143 -2.41 -27.09 9.00
CA LEU A 143 -3.66 -27.40 8.31
C LEU A 143 -3.62 -28.74 7.55
N GLU A 144 -2.51 -29.03 6.88
CA GLU A 144 -2.28 -30.31 6.20
C GLU A 144 -2.22 -31.47 7.20
N ALA A 145 -1.53 -31.31 8.33
CA ALA A 145 -1.49 -32.31 9.40
C ALA A 145 -2.86 -32.54 10.06
N MET A 146 -3.72 -31.52 10.12
CA MET A 146 -5.10 -31.69 10.57
C MET A 146 -5.94 -32.46 9.52
N ARG A 147 -5.74 -32.17 8.22
CA ARG A 147 -6.43 -32.88 7.14
C ARG A 147 -6.09 -34.36 7.13
N THR A 148 -4.83 -34.74 7.33
CA THR A 148 -4.43 -36.17 7.39
C THR A 148 -5.04 -36.91 8.58
N ARG A 149 -5.32 -36.21 9.68
CA ARG A 149 -6.00 -36.77 10.87
C ARG A 149 -7.53 -36.85 10.73
N GLY A 150 -8.10 -36.55 9.55
CA GLY A 150 -9.55 -36.58 9.32
C GLY A 150 -10.31 -35.42 9.97
N VAL A 151 -9.60 -34.39 10.45
CA VAL A 151 -10.16 -33.24 11.21
C VAL A 151 -10.69 -32.14 10.26
N SER A 152 -10.88 -32.45 8.97
CA SER A 152 -11.35 -31.46 7.97
C SER A 152 -12.75 -30.89 8.28
N ALA A 153 -13.62 -31.67 8.92
CA ALA A 153 -14.97 -31.28 9.31
C ALA A 153 -15.04 -30.48 10.62
N VAL A 154 -13.93 -30.30 11.34
CA VAL A 154 -13.89 -29.63 12.65
C VAL A 154 -13.93 -28.10 12.54
N ALA A 155 -13.87 -27.54 11.33
CA ALA A 155 -14.13 -26.11 11.10
C ALA A 155 -15.48 -25.65 11.67
N PHE A 156 -16.48 -26.53 11.76
CA PHE A 156 -17.80 -26.25 12.33
C PHE A 156 -17.88 -26.33 13.86
N ARG A 157 -16.81 -26.75 14.55
CA ARG A 157 -16.73 -26.81 16.02
C ARG A 157 -15.58 -25.95 16.54
N PRO A 158 -15.84 -24.69 16.96
CA PRO A 158 -14.80 -23.72 17.29
C PRO A 158 -13.88 -24.21 18.42
N ALA A 159 -14.41 -24.93 19.42
CA ALA A 159 -13.62 -25.48 20.52
C ALA A 159 -12.60 -26.53 20.08
N ALA A 160 -12.96 -27.38 19.11
CA ALA A 160 -12.09 -28.41 18.57
C ALA A 160 -11.09 -27.83 17.56
N PHE A 161 -11.49 -26.80 16.79
CA PHE A 161 -10.58 -26.05 15.93
C PHE A 161 -9.49 -25.34 16.75
N TYR A 162 -9.84 -24.71 17.87
CA TYR A 162 -8.86 -24.09 18.76
C TYR A 162 -7.79 -25.07 19.24
N ARG A 163 -8.21 -26.24 19.74
CA ARG A 163 -7.28 -27.26 20.24
C ARG A 163 -6.43 -27.89 19.14
N ALA A 164 -7.01 -28.14 17.96
CA ALA A 164 -6.33 -28.83 16.87
C ALA A 164 -5.42 -27.92 16.03
N PHE A 165 -5.77 -26.64 15.88
CA PHE A 165 -5.04 -25.68 15.04
C PHE A 165 -4.24 -24.66 15.84
N PHE A 166 -4.90 -23.91 16.72
CA PHE A 166 -4.28 -22.77 17.40
C PHE A 166 -3.22 -23.19 18.41
N ILE A 167 -3.47 -24.24 19.21
CA ILE A 167 -2.48 -24.70 20.20
C ILE A 167 -1.16 -25.11 19.52
N PRO A 168 -1.13 -26.00 18.51
CA PRO A 168 0.12 -26.36 17.83
C PRO A 168 0.79 -25.17 17.14
N LEU A 169 0.01 -24.29 16.51
CA LEU A 169 0.53 -23.10 15.84
C LEU A 169 1.18 -22.13 16.83
N LEU A 170 0.55 -21.91 17.99
CA LEU A 170 1.08 -21.03 19.04
C LEU A 170 2.40 -21.57 19.59
N MET A 171 2.45 -22.87 19.91
CA MET A 171 3.68 -23.52 20.36
C MET A 171 4.80 -23.38 19.31
N ARG A 172 4.46 -23.51 18.03
CA ARG A 172 5.42 -23.32 16.93
C ARG A 172 5.92 -21.86 16.86
N ILE A 173 5.04 -20.88 17.02
CA ILE A 173 5.40 -19.45 17.00
C ILE A 173 6.31 -19.11 18.18
N ILE A 174 5.99 -19.56 19.40
CA ILE A 174 6.81 -19.35 20.60
C ILE A 174 8.21 -19.93 20.40
N ASN A 175 8.30 -21.19 19.97
CA ASN A 175 9.59 -21.82 19.73
C ASN A 175 10.43 -21.10 18.65
N ILE A 176 9.80 -20.58 17.59
CA ILE A 176 10.52 -19.78 16.59
C ILE A 176 11.01 -18.46 17.19
N ALA A 177 10.19 -17.80 18.02
CA ALA A 177 10.56 -16.56 18.68
C ALA A 177 11.77 -16.76 19.64
N ASP A 178 11.76 -17.83 20.44
CA ASP A 178 12.88 -18.15 21.35
C ASP A 178 14.18 -18.42 20.58
N ILE A 179 14.11 -19.20 19.49
CA ILE A 179 15.27 -19.46 18.62
C ILE A 179 15.77 -18.15 17.99
N LEU A 180 14.87 -17.26 17.57
CA LEU A 180 15.24 -15.96 17.00
C LEU A 180 15.90 -15.07 18.05
N SER A 181 15.38 -15.00 19.28
CA SER A 181 15.97 -14.22 20.38
C SER A 181 17.36 -14.74 20.74
N LEU A 182 17.49 -16.05 20.96
CA LEU A 182 18.77 -16.67 21.27
C LEU A 182 19.78 -16.52 20.13
N SER A 183 19.32 -16.56 18.87
CA SER A 183 20.17 -16.30 17.70
C SER A 183 20.62 -14.83 17.61
N LEU A 184 19.81 -13.87 18.06
CA LEU A 184 20.19 -12.47 18.14
C LEU A 184 21.21 -12.23 19.25
N GLU A 185 20.97 -12.79 20.43
CA GLU A 185 21.88 -12.70 21.59
C GLU A 185 23.26 -13.31 21.31
N THR A 186 23.30 -14.51 20.73
CA THR A 186 24.56 -15.18 20.32
C THR A 186 25.34 -14.43 19.25
N ARG A 187 24.69 -13.54 18.49
CA ARG A 187 25.33 -12.64 17.50
C ARG A 187 25.75 -11.29 18.10
N GLY A 188 25.61 -11.12 19.41
CA GLY A 188 25.93 -9.86 20.11
C GLY A 188 25.01 -8.72 19.72
N PHE A 189 23.74 -9.01 19.41
CA PHE A 189 22.76 -7.96 19.12
C PHE A 189 22.40 -7.21 20.40
N ASP A 190 22.68 -5.91 20.42
CA ASP A 190 22.34 -5.02 21.53
C ASP A 190 21.35 -3.93 21.07
N LEU A 191 20.35 -3.66 21.90
CA LEU A 191 19.34 -2.62 21.70
C LEU A 191 19.86 -1.24 22.12
N ASN A 192 20.73 -1.19 23.13
CA ASN A 192 21.15 0.06 23.79
C ASN A 192 22.46 0.65 23.25
N ASP A 193 23.27 -0.11 22.50
CA ASP A 193 24.61 0.35 22.13
C ASP A 193 25.02 0.14 20.66
N LYS A 194 25.89 1.05 20.19
CA LYS A 194 26.68 1.12 18.94
C LYS A 194 25.97 1.39 17.63
N LYS A 195 26.55 2.23 16.77
CA LYS A 195 26.15 2.50 15.37
C LYS A 195 25.94 1.18 14.59
N ALA A 196 24.69 0.80 14.33
CA ALA A 196 24.37 -0.35 13.48
C ALA A 196 24.48 0.07 12.01
N THR A 197 25.32 -0.63 11.25
CA THR A 197 25.44 -0.40 9.81
C THR A 197 24.27 -1.03 9.08
N VAL A 198 23.52 -0.24 8.32
CA VAL A 198 22.40 -0.74 7.51
C VAL A 198 22.95 -1.45 6.28
N TRP A 199 22.77 -2.77 6.23
CA TRP A 199 23.11 -3.56 5.04
C TRP A 199 22.17 -3.25 3.87
N ARG A 200 22.74 -2.91 2.70
CA ARG A 200 22.04 -2.44 1.49
C ARG A 200 21.17 -1.20 1.76
N PRO A 201 21.82 -0.04 2.02
CA PRO A 201 21.11 1.23 2.21
C PRO A 201 20.25 1.57 0.99
N VAL A 202 19.09 2.19 1.23
CA VAL A 202 18.29 2.75 0.15
C VAL A 202 18.91 4.09 -0.21
N CYS A 203 19.51 4.19 -1.39
CA CYS A 203 20.10 5.44 -1.88
C CYS A 203 19.04 6.26 -2.62
N PHE A 204 19.03 7.56 -2.35
CA PHE A 204 18.13 8.50 -3.03
C PHE A 204 18.65 8.76 -4.45
N THR A 205 17.81 8.53 -5.46
CA THR A 205 18.14 8.76 -6.87
C THR A 205 17.38 9.98 -7.40
N VAL A 206 17.91 10.68 -8.41
CA VAL A 206 17.25 11.85 -9.04
C VAL A 206 15.82 11.52 -9.52
N ARG A 207 15.60 10.30 -10.02
CA ARG A 207 14.26 9.80 -10.40
C ARG A 207 13.27 9.80 -9.22
N ASP A 208 13.75 9.57 -8.01
CA ASP A 208 12.95 9.52 -6.79
C ASP A 208 12.50 10.91 -6.33
N ALA A 209 13.27 11.94 -6.67
CA ALA A 209 12.91 13.35 -6.49
C ALA A 209 11.94 13.82 -7.57
N LEU A 210 12.18 13.41 -8.82
CA LEU A 210 11.39 13.86 -9.97
C LEU A 210 9.92 13.44 -9.88
N PHE A 211 9.64 12.23 -9.36
CA PHE A 211 8.28 11.71 -9.25
C PHE A 211 7.35 12.56 -8.34
N PRO A 212 7.66 12.80 -7.04
CA PRO A 212 6.83 13.63 -6.19
C PRO A 212 6.76 15.07 -6.71
N VAL A 213 7.86 15.61 -7.26
CA VAL A 213 7.86 16.96 -7.86
C VAL A 213 6.87 17.04 -9.02
N ALA A 214 6.89 16.07 -9.94
CA ALA A 214 5.96 16.04 -11.07
C ALA A 214 4.49 15.89 -10.61
N VAL A 215 4.24 15.08 -9.58
CA VAL A 215 2.92 14.94 -8.95
C VAL A 215 2.46 16.26 -8.31
N THR A 216 3.33 16.96 -7.58
CA THR A 216 3.01 18.27 -7.00
C THR A 216 2.78 19.33 -8.08
N ALA A 217 3.58 19.34 -9.14
CA ALA A 217 3.40 20.26 -10.25
C ALA A 217 2.07 20.02 -10.98
N LEU A 218 1.69 18.75 -11.20
CA LEU A 218 0.43 18.38 -11.82
C LEU A 218 -0.78 18.81 -10.97
N THR A 219 -0.73 18.56 -9.65
CA THR A 219 -1.80 18.98 -8.72
C THR A 219 -1.93 20.50 -8.65
N LEU A 220 -0.82 21.23 -8.60
CA LEU A 220 -0.82 22.69 -8.63
C LEU A 220 -1.35 23.24 -9.95
N ALA A 221 -0.94 22.68 -11.09
CA ALA A 221 -1.46 23.08 -12.39
C ALA A 221 -2.98 22.87 -12.47
N ALA A 222 -3.48 21.72 -11.99
CA ALA A 222 -4.90 21.43 -11.94
C ALA A 222 -5.66 22.40 -11.02
N PHE A 223 -5.06 22.77 -9.87
CA PHE A 223 -5.62 23.76 -8.95
C PHE A 223 -5.64 25.17 -9.55
N ILE A 224 -4.60 25.57 -10.27
CA ILE A 224 -4.51 26.86 -10.95
C ILE A 224 -5.59 26.94 -12.05
N VAL A 225 -5.71 25.90 -12.89
CA VAL A 225 -6.76 25.82 -13.90
C VAL A 225 -8.14 25.91 -13.25
N HIS A 226 -8.34 25.22 -12.12
CA HIS A 226 -9.57 25.35 -11.34
C HIS A 226 -9.82 26.79 -10.88
N ARG A 227 -8.80 27.51 -10.39
CA ARG A 227 -8.95 28.92 -9.97
C ARG A 227 -9.27 29.86 -11.13
N TYR A 228 -8.71 29.61 -12.31
CA TYR A 228 -8.99 30.39 -13.53
C TYR A 228 -10.40 30.13 -14.07
N PHE A 229 -10.83 28.87 -14.14
CA PHE A 229 -12.19 28.51 -14.62
C PHE A 229 -13.29 28.80 -13.58
N GLY A 230 -13.01 28.60 -12.29
CA GLY A 230 -13.89 28.97 -11.18
C GLY A 230 -13.93 30.48 -10.89
N GLY A 231 -13.15 31.27 -11.63
CA GLY A 231 -13.14 32.73 -11.57
C GLY A 231 -14.16 33.43 -12.49
N TRP A 232 -15.01 32.70 -13.22
CA TRP A 232 -16.11 33.31 -13.97
C TRP A 232 -17.30 33.60 -13.03
N PRO A 233 -17.67 34.87 -12.79
CA PRO A 233 -18.86 35.24 -12.03
C PRO A 233 -20.07 35.04 -12.94
N GLY A 234 -20.58 33.82 -13.03
CA GLY A 234 -21.64 33.47 -13.98
C GLY A 234 -22.71 32.52 -13.46
N SER A 235 -22.79 32.28 -12.15
CA SER A 235 -23.90 31.56 -11.51
C SER A 235 -24.68 32.48 -10.57
N ALA A 236 -25.14 33.60 -11.12
CA ALA A 236 -26.31 34.30 -10.63
C ALA A 236 -27.21 34.48 -11.86
N ILE A 237 -28.09 33.50 -12.07
CA ILE A 237 -29.46 33.53 -12.61
C ILE A 237 -29.94 32.07 -12.57
#